data_AF-A0A7S2CDC2-F1
#
_entry.id   AF-A0A7S2CDC2-F1
#
_cell.length_a   1.000
_cell.length_b   1.000
_cell.length_c   1.000
_cell.angle_alpha   90.00
_cell.angle_beta   90.00
_cell.angle_gamma   90.00
#
_symmetry.space_group_name_H-M   'P 1'
#
loop_
_entity.id
_entity.type
_entity.pdbx_description
1 polymer ?
#
loop_
_entity_poly.entity_id
_entity_poly.type
_entity_poly.pdbx_seq_one_letter_code
_entity_poly.pdbx_strand_id
1 'polypeptide(L)'
;DIRSRRMRVGIERDQESTSPVSCAVEELSSLALEPTRQRKKRSFSDPPPSTDCFTSETPQGTEIVVHAGNLNDGVDIPGSKLQRSMPKKRVSFTEEIKVKFVPLYSDYPPSVREKYWNSTEEIYSAAERNHFEFEAEGYDWRQSFEEKDFIEHGDELVHPAHFASETLFDDPSKMECDNVSCNIM
;
A
#
# COMPACT_ATOMS: atom_id res chain seq x y z
N ASP A 1 -10.63 24.01 -57.64
CA ASP A 1 -9.26 24.49 -57.84
C ASP A 1 -8.91 25.40 -56.67
N ILE A 2 -7.99 24.97 -55.80
CA ILE A 2 -7.21 25.69 -54.77
C ILE A 2 -6.45 24.61 -53.97
N ARG A 3 -5.28 24.29 -54.52
CA ARG A 3 -3.98 23.93 -53.90
C ARG A 3 -4.01 23.64 -52.39
N SER A 4 -3.89 22.38 -51.96
CA SER A 4 -2.61 21.71 -51.65
C SER A 4 -1.61 22.56 -50.84
N ARG A 5 -1.51 22.29 -49.53
CA ARG A 5 -0.26 22.46 -48.77
C ARG A 5 -0.10 21.32 -47.77
N ARG A 6 0.55 20.27 -48.28
CA ARG A 6 1.08 19.12 -47.55
C ARG A 6 2.43 19.54 -46.96
N MET A 7 2.51 19.83 -45.67
CA MET A 7 3.79 19.98 -44.98
C MET A 7 4.34 18.58 -44.69
N ARG A 8 5.48 18.23 -45.30
CA ARG A 8 6.26 17.03 -44.96
C ARG A 8 7.43 17.43 -44.06
N VAL A 9 7.56 16.68 -42.98
CA VAL A 9 8.77 16.01 -42.45
C VAL A 9 10.11 16.74 -42.57
N GLY A 10 10.74 16.93 -41.41
CA GLY A 10 12.17 17.08 -41.24
C GLY A 10 12.52 16.92 -39.76
N ILE A 11 12.68 15.69 -39.29
CA ILE A 11 13.38 15.41 -38.02
C ILE A 11 14.67 14.72 -38.43
N GLU A 12 15.75 15.47 -38.30
CA GLU A 12 17.12 15.05 -38.56
C GLU A 12 17.52 13.98 -37.54
N ARG A 13 18.11 12.90 -38.05
CA ARG A 13 18.77 11.86 -37.28
C ARG A 13 20.20 12.32 -37.04
N ASP A 14 20.53 12.65 -35.81
CA ASP A 14 21.92 12.69 -35.40
C ASP A 14 22.40 11.24 -35.20
N GLN A 15 23.48 10.94 -35.91
CA GLN A 15 24.29 9.74 -35.81
C GLN A 15 25.41 9.95 -34.78
N GLU A 16 26.07 8.84 -34.43
CA GLU A 16 27.27 8.71 -33.58
C GLU A 16 26.99 8.71 -32.06
N SER A 17 27.41 7.71 -31.27
CA SER A 17 28.58 6.84 -31.40
C SER A 17 28.35 5.54 -30.62
N THR A 18 28.42 4.41 -31.31
CA THR A 18 28.50 3.07 -30.72
C THR A 18 29.97 2.71 -30.55
N SER A 19 30.42 2.59 -29.30
CA SER A 19 31.69 1.95 -28.95
C SER A 19 31.50 0.42 -28.89
N PRO A 20 32.39 -0.38 -29.49
CA PRO A 20 32.32 -1.84 -29.39
C PRO A 20 33.04 -2.29 -28.12
N VAL A 21 32.29 -2.68 -27.09
CA VAL A 21 32.83 -3.54 -26.01
C VAL A 21 32.62 -4.98 -26.46
N SER A 22 33.66 -5.52 -27.08
CA SER A 22 33.80 -6.95 -27.32
C SER A 22 34.13 -7.65 -26.01
N CYS A 23 33.15 -8.33 -25.42
CA CYS A 23 33.42 -9.47 -24.54
C CYS A 23 32.51 -10.60 -24.97
N ALA A 24 33.14 -11.73 -25.26
CA ALA A 24 32.55 -12.93 -25.81
C ALA A 24 31.41 -13.43 -24.93
N VAL A 25 30.24 -13.62 -25.54
CA VAL A 25 29.25 -14.60 -25.06
C VAL A 25 29.30 -15.74 -26.05
N GLU A 26 30.00 -16.80 -25.65
CA GLU A 26 29.98 -18.06 -26.35
C GLU A 26 28.55 -18.62 -26.35
N GLU A 27 28.21 -19.20 -27.50
CA GLU A 27 27.06 -20.05 -27.70
C GLU A 27 27.03 -21.19 -26.68
N LEU A 28 25.98 -21.24 -25.86
CA LEU A 28 25.38 -22.51 -25.48
C LEU A 28 23.92 -22.52 -25.92
N SER A 29 23.81 -22.85 -27.21
CA SER A 29 22.73 -23.59 -27.83
C SER A 29 22.04 -24.60 -26.90
N SER A 30 20.73 -24.43 -26.76
CA SER A 30 19.72 -25.50 -26.73
C SER A 30 19.73 -26.51 -25.57
N LEU A 31 19.06 -26.14 -24.47
CA LEU A 31 18.22 -27.08 -23.71
C LEU A 31 16.85 -26.45 -23.45
N ALA A 32 15.89 -26.82 -24.30
CA ALA A 32 14.48 -26.60 -24.08
C ALA A 32 14.02 -27.41 -22.86
N LEU A 33 13.81 -26.72 -21.73
CA LEU A 33 13.01 -27.24 -20.63
C LEU A 33 11.61 -26.65 -20.74
N GLU A 34 10.73 -27.42 -21.37
CA GLU A 34 9.30 -27.20 -21.41
C GLU A 34 8.72 -27.07 -19.97
N PRO A 35 7.72 -26.20 -19.76
CA PRO A 35 7.23 -25.82 -18.44
C PRO A 35 6.27 -26.87 -17.90
N THR A 36 6.79 -27.89 -17.23
CA THR A 36 5.93 -28.81 -16.47
C THR A 36 5.76 -28.34 -15.03
N ARG A 37 5.26 -27.12 -14.83
CA ARG A 37 4.70 -26.73 -13.53
C ARG A 37 3.36 -27.43 -13.41
N GLN A 38 3.41 -28.72 -13.07
CA GLN A 38 2.26 -29.44 -12.57
C GLN A 38 1.79 -28.67 -11.33
N ARG A 39 0.78 -27.84 -11.54
CA ARG A 39 -0.05 -27.28 -10.47
C ARG A 39 -0.68 -28.49 -9.82
N LYS A 40 0.02 -29.05 -8.82
CA LYS A 40 -0.48 -30.10 -7.95
C LYS A 40 -1.81 -29.55 -7.46
N LYS A 41 -2.90 -30.10 -8.01
CA LYS A 41 -4.23 -29.92 -7.48
C LYS A 41 -4.12 -30.45 -6.06
N ARG A 42 -3.79 -29.57 -5.11
CA ARG A 42 -4.18 -29.76 -3.74
C ARG A 42 -5.69 -29.88 -3.86
N SER A 43 -6.18 -31.11 -3.81
CA SER A 43 -7.55 -31.38 -3.46
C SER A 43 -7.78 -30.59 -2.20
N PHE A 44 -8.38 -29.43 -2.38
CA PHE A 44 -8.93 -28.62 -1.31
C PHE A 44 -10.05 -29.52 -0.79
N SER A 45 -9.71 -30.39 0.17
CA SER A 45 -10.71 -31.03 0.98
C SER A 45 -11.54 -29.88 1.52
N ASP A 46 -12.82 -29.86 1.15
CA ASP A 46 -13.74 -28.83 1.58
C ASP A 46 -13.54 -28.61 3.09
N PRO A 47 -13.31 -27.37 3.53
CA PRO A 47 -13.29 -27.09 4.96
C PRO A 47 -14.61 -27.61 5.53
N PRO A 48 -14.59 -28.29 6.70
CA PRO A 48 -15.82 -28.72 7.33
C PRO A 48 -16.77 -27.53 7.42
N PRO A 49 -18.08 -27.71 7.19
CA PRO A 49 -19.03 -26.62 7.34
C PRO A 49 -18.88 -26.06 8.75
N SER A 50 -18.29 -24.87 8.85
CA SER A 50 -18.23 -24.12 10.10
C SER A 50 -19.67 -23.76 10.43
N THR A 51 -20.28 -24.66 11.19
CA THR A 51 -21.64 -24.55 11.69
C THR A 51 -21.59 -23.62 12.88
N ASP A 52 -21.29 -22.36 12.61
CA ASP A 52 -21.52 -21.23 13.49
C ASP A 52 -21.90 -20.08 12.58
N CYS A 53 -23.09 -20.24 11.97
CA CYS A 53 -23.88 -19.11 11.56
C CYS A 53 -24.01 -18.22 12.78
N PHE A 54 -23.25 -17.13 12.81
CA PHE A 54 -23.53 -16.00 13.67
C PHE A 54 -24.94 -15.55 13.29
N THR A 55 -25.93 -16.09 13.99
CA THR A 55 -27.27 -15.55 14.00
C THR A 55 -27.07 -14.13 14.48
N SER A 56 -27.19 -13.19 13.56
CA SER A 56 -27.48 -11.80 13.86
C SER A 56 -28.85 -11.81 14.53
N GLU A 57 -28.87 -12.19 15.81
CA GLU A 57 -29.91 -11.76 16.72
C GLU A 57 -29.83 -10.24 16.65
N THR A 58 -30.75 -9.68 15.88
CA THR A 58 -31.10 -8.27 15.97
C THR A 58 -31.39 -8.07 17.46
N PRO A 59 -30.59 -7.30 18.20
CA PRO A 59 -30.98 -6.96 19.56
C PRO A 59 -32.29 -6.20 19.39
N GLN A 60 -33.39 -6.87 19.77
CA GLN A 60 -34.69 -6.25 19.85
C GLN A 60 -34.48 -4.97 20.64
N GLY A 61 -34.80 -3.85 19.99
CA GLY A 61 -34.51 -2.54 20.49
C GLY A 61 -34.90 -2.45 21.96
N THR A 62 -33.90 -2.33 22.82
CA THR A 62 -34.09 -1.64 24.08
C THR A 62 -34.54 -0.25 23.71
N GLU A 63 -35.86 -0.04 23.71
CA GLU A 63 -36.45 1.27 23.86
C GLU A 63 -35.81 1.90 25.08
N ILE A 64 -34.82 2.76 24.85
CA ILE A 64 -34.38 3.71 25.86
C ILE A 64 -35.53 4.70 25.96
N VAL A 65 -36.52 4.38 26.80
CA VAL A 65 -37.53 5.33 27.24
C VAL A 65 -36.79 6.37 28.05
N VAL A 66 -36.32 7.42 27.38
CA VAL A 66 -35.83 8.63 28.02
C VAL A 66 -37.05 9.29 28.64
N HIS A 67 -37.38 8.91 29.87
CA HIS A 67 -38.28 9.70 30.69
C HIS A 67 -37.62 11.06 30.88
N ALA A 68 -38.02 12.04 30.08
CA ALA A 68 -37.80 13.44 30.34
C ALA A 68 -38.58 13.79 31.61
N GLY A 69 -37.98 13.51 32.77
CA GLY A 69 -38.44 13.99 34.06
C GLY A 69 -38.42 15.51 34.03
N ASN A 70 -39.59 16.10 33.79
CA ASN A 70 -39.81 17.53 33.90
C ASN A 70 -39.96 17.85 35.40
N LEU A 71 -38.84 17.93 36.12
CA LEU A 71 -38.76 18.47 37.46
C LEU A 71 -38.95 19.98 37.40
N ASN A 72 -40.21 20.41 37.34
CA ASN A 72 -40.61 21.80 37.55
C ASN A 72 -41.77 21.85 38.54
N ASP A 73 -41.64 21.21 39.70
CA ASP A 73 -42.44 21.58 40.87
C ASP A 73 -41.73 22.76 41.54
N GLY A 74 -42.14 23.95 41.08
CA GLY A 74 -41.68 25.24 41.57
C GLY A 74 -42.10 25.46 43.01
N VAL A 75 -41.14 25.34 43.93
CA VAL A 75 -41.19 26.03 45.22
C VAL A 75 -40.73 27.46 44.96
N ASP A 76 -41.69 28.39 44.94
CA ASP A 76 -41.44 29.82 44.81
C ASP A 76 -40.68 30.34 46.04
N ILE A 77 -39.37 30.50 45.91
CA ILE A 77 -38.54 31.23 46.89
C ILE A 77 -38.45 32.69 46.41
N PRO A 78 -39.12 33.65 47.06
CA PRO A 78 -39.07 35.05 46.66
C PRO A 78 -37.72 35.66 47.09
N GLY A 79 -36.84 35.97 46.13
CA GLY A 79 -35.66 36.80 46.43
C GLY A 79 -34.43 36.69 45.54
N SER A 80 -34.40 35.88 44.48
CA SER A 80 -33.19 35.77 43.63
C SER A 80 -33.29 36.64 42.38
N LYS A 81 -32.33 37.57 42.24
CA LYS A 81 -32.16 38.46 41.10
C LYS A 81 -32.10 37.66 39.79
N LEU A 82 -32.89 38.09 38.80
CA LEU A 82 -32.98 37.55 37.44
C LEU A 82 -31.60 37.51 36.75
N GLN A 83 -30.84 36.43 36.95
CA GLN A 83 -29.70 36.12 36.09
C GLN A 83 -30.26 35.59 34.78
N ARG A 84 -30.10 36.37 33.70
CA ARG A 84 -30.41 35.93 32.34
C ARG A 84 -29.57 34.71 32.03
N SER A 85 -30.18 33.52 32.04
CA SER A 85 -29.51 32.29 31.66
C SER A 85 -29.15 32.37 30.19
N MET A 86 -27.86 32.38 29.88
CA MET A 86 -27.39 32.28 28.50
C MET A 86 -27.96 31.00 27.88
N PRO A 87 -28.48 31.05 26.64
CA PRO A 87 -29.03 29.87 26.00
C PRO A 87 -27.92 28.82 25.85
N LYS A 88 -28.17 27.62 26.40
CA LYS A 88 -27.26 26.48 26.29
C LYS A 88 -27.16 26.12 24.80
N LYS A 89 -25.97 26.20 24.22
CA LYS A 89 -25.73 25.74 22.84
C LYS A 89 -26.06 24.25 22.78
N ARG A 90 -27.04 23.88 21.95
CA ARG A 90 -27.41 22.48 21.71
C ARG A 90 -26.87 22.08 20.34
N VAL A 91 -26.22 20.93 20.27
CA VAL A 91 -25.81 20.32 19.00
C VAL A 91 -27.07 19.73 18.35
N SER A 92 -27.32 20.08 17.10
CA SER A 92 -28.33 19.44 16.27
C SER A 92 -27.66 18.80 15.06
N PHE A 93 -28.20 17.68 14.60
CA PHE A 93 -27.72 17.00 13.41
C PHE A 93 -28.61 17.35 12.23
N THR A 94 -28.01 17.48 11.05
CA THR A 94 -28.75 17.68 9.79
C THR A 94 -29.23 16.32 9.29
N GLU A 95 -30.54 16.19 9.03
CA GLU A 95 -31.14 14.94 8.53
C GLU A 95 -30.85 14.69 7.03
N GLU A 96 -30.36 15.70 6.31
CA GLU A 96 -29.98 15.60 4.90
C GLU A 96 -28.66 14.82 4.75
N ILE A 97 -28.75 13.61 4.21
CA ILE A 97 -27.59 12.78 3.87
C ILE A 97 -27.29 12.94 2.38
N LYS A 98 -26.07 13.40 2.06
CA LYS A 98 -25.59 13.49 0.67
C LYS A 98 -24.80 12.25 0.30
N VAL A 99 -25.40 11.39 -0.52
CA VAL A 99 -24.73 10.22 -1.08
C VAL A 99 -23.91 10.65 -2.28
N LYS A 100 -22.62 10.32 -2.28
CA LYS A 100 -21.73 10.48 -3.44
C LYS A 100 -21.26 9.11 -3.89
N PHE A 101 -21.28 8.90 -5.20
CA PHE A 101 -20.70 7.70 -5.79
C PHE A 101 -19.18 7.82 -5.79
N VAL A 102 -18.49 6.75 -5.39
CA VAL A 102 -17.04 6.61 -5.53
C VAL A 102 -16.80 5.86 -6.83
N PRO A 103 -16.14 6.47 -7.83
CA PRO A 103 -15.87 5.81 -9.10
C PRO A 103 -15.01 4.57 -8.92
N LEU A 104 -15.25 3.57 -9.76
CA LEU A 104 -14.40 2.38 -9.83
C LEU A 104 -13.07 2.73 -10.50
N TYR A 105 -12.05 1.88 -10.30
CA TYR A 105 -10.75 2.04 -10.97
C TYR A 105 -10.89 2.19 -12.49
N SER A 106 -11.80 1.43 -13.13
CA SER A 106 -12.07 1.47 -14.57
C SER A 106 -12.69 2.78 -15.05
N ASP A 107 -13.30 3.56 -14.16
CA ASP A 107 -14.02 4.77 -14.52
C ASP A 107 -13.07 5.96 -14.70
N TYR A 108 -11.83 5.82 -14.23
CA TYR A 108 -10.80 6.85 -14.36
C TYR A 108 -10.00 6.68 -15.67
N PRO A 109 -9.63 7.80 -16.33
CA PRO A 109 -8.74 7.75 -17.49
C PRO A 109 -7.34 7.24 -17.09
N PRO A 110 -6.57 6.62 -18.03
CA PRO A 110 -5.27 6.02 -17.73
C PRO A 110 -4.30 6.94 -16.98
N SER A 111 -4.15 8.19 -17.40
CA SER A 111 -3.26 9.17 -16.75
C SER A 111 -3.62 9.47 -15.29
N VAL A 112 -4.91 9.40 -14.96
CA VAL A 112 -5.38 9.57 -13.59
C VAL A 112 -5.11 8.29 -12.79
N ARG A 113 -5.33 7.12 -13.41
CA ARG A 113 -5.08 5.83 -12.76
C ARG A 113 -3.60 5.64 -12.39
N GLU A 114 -2.71 5.95 -13.31
CA GLU A 114 -1.26 5.85 -13.10
C GLU A 114 -0.76 6.80 -12.01
N LYS A 115 -1.45 7.92 -11.77
CA LYS A 115 -1.09 8.87 -10.71
C LYS A 115 -1.57 8.44 -9.32
N TYR A 116 -2.70 7.73 -9.25
CA TYR A 116 -3.35 7.39 -7.98
C TYR A 116 -3.03 5.96 -7.50
N TRP A 117 -2.73 5.05 -8.42
CA TRP A 117 -2.48 3.65 -8.11
C TRP A 117 -1.09 3.25 -8.55
N ASN A 118 -0.37 2.60 -7.63
CA ASN A 118 0.92 2.02 -7.91
C ASN A 118 0.80 0.85 -8.89
N SER A 119 1.82 0.69 -9.71
CA SER A 119 1.93 -0.46 -10.60
C SER A 119 2.14 -1.74 -9.79
N THR A 120 1.89 -2.90 -10.41
CA THR A 120 2.15 -4.19 -9.76
C THR A 120 3.63 -4.35 -9.42
N GLU A 121 4.54 -3.87 -10.27
CA GLU A 121 5.98 -3.91 -10.05
C GLU A 121 6.39 -3.08 -8.84
N GLU A 122 5.85 -1.86 -8.70
CA GLU A 122 6.07 -1.01 -7.53
C GLU A 122 5.56 -1.65 -6.24
N ILE A 123 4.39 -2.32 -6.28
CA ILE A 123 3.85 -3.04 -5.13
C ILE A 123 4.78 -4.19 -4.71
N TYR A 124 5.33 -4.94 -5.68
CA TYR A 124 6.29 -6.01 -5.38
C TYR A 124 7.59 -5.45 -4.80
N SER A 125 8.13 -4.39 -5.39
CA SER A 125 9.33 -3.71 -4.89
C SER A 125 9.13 -3.17 -3.48
N ALA A 126 7.99 -2.53 -3.21
CA ALA A 126 7.65 -2.05 -1.87
C ALA A 126 7.48 -3.20 -0.87
N ALA A 127 6.87 -4.31 -1.28
CA ALA A 127 6.71 -5.49 -0.42
C ALA A 127 8.06 -6.14 -0.08
N GLU A 128 8.96 -6.25 -1.06
CA GLU A 128 10.33 -6.73 -0.86
C GLU A 128 11.10 -5.82 0.10
N ARG A 129 11.00 -4.50 -0.09
CA ARG A 129 11.61 -3.51 0.81
C ARG A 129 11.08 -3.63 2.24
N ASN A 130 9.76 -3.67 2.42
CA ASN A 130 9.13 -3.83 3.73
C ASN A 130 9.53 -5.16 4.39
N HIS A 131 9.69 -6.23 3.60
CA HIS A 131 10.13 -7.52 4.12
C HIS A 131 11.55 -7.45 4.68
N PHE A 132 12.47 -6.85 3.91
CA PHE A 132 13.86 -6.65 4.33
C PHE A 132 13.97 -5.77 5.57
N GLU A 133 13.23 -4.66 5.63
CA GLU A 133 13.19 -3.77 6.80
C GLU A 133 12.66 -4.51 8.03
N PHE A 134 11.56 -5.26 7.89
CA PHE A 134 10.97 -6.02 8.98
C PHE A 134 11.85 -7.17 9.47
N GLU A 135 12.61 -7.80 8.57
CA GLU A 135 13.62 -8.80 8.94
C GLU A 135 14.76 -8.16 9.74
N ALA A 136 15.25 -6.98 9.33
CA ALA A 136 16.30 -6.26 10.04
C ALA A 136 15.88 -5.83 11.46
N GLU A 137 14.59 -5.59 11.67
CA GLU A 137 13.97 -5.30 12.98
C GLU A 137 13.67 -6.56 13.82
N GLY A 138 14.04 -7.75 13.34
CA GLY A 138 13.83 -9.01 14.05
C GLY A 138 12.37 -9.49 14.04
N TYR A 139 11.58 -9.09 13.05
CA TYR A 139 10.17 -9.45 12.89
C TYR A 139 9.27 -9.03 14.07
N ASP A 140 9.62 -7.97 14.82
CA ASP A 140 8.80 -7.43 15.91
C ASP A 140 8.11 -6.11 15.54
N TRP A 141 6.84 -6.19 15.16
CA TRP A 141 6.04 -5.02 14.76
C TRP A 141 5.83 -3.99 15.88
N ARG A 142 6.14 -4.33 17.14
CA ARG A 142 6.07 -3.39 18.27
C ARG A 142 7.29 -2.49 18.37
N GLN A 143 8.39 -2.88 17.72
CA GLN A 143 9.65 -2.14 17.71
C GLN A 143 9.98 -1.60 16.32
N SER A 144 9.03 -1.62 15.38
CA SER A 144 9.25 -1.09 14.05
C SER A 144 9.60 0.39 14.08
N PHE A 145 10.57 0.75 13.26
CA PHE A 145 11.09 2.11 13.19
C PHE A 145 10.04 3.05 12.59
N GLU A 146 9.88 4.21 13.22
CA GLU A 146 9.05 5.28 12.70
C GLU A 146 9.91 6.23 11.84
N GLU A 147 9.26 7.12 11.10
CA GLU A 147 9.93 8.11 10.22
C GLU A 147 11.00 8.95 10.96
N LYS A 148 10.84 9.18 12.27
CA LYS A 148 11.80 9.91 13.12
C LYS A 148 13.11 9.16 13.36
N ASP A 149 13.11 7.84 13.17
CA ASP A 149 14.24 6.94 13.40
C ASP A 149 15.00 6.66 12.08
N PHE A 150 14.52 7.23 10.96
CA PHE A 150 15.12 7.09 9.64
C PHE A 150 16.32 8.04 9.48
N ILE A 151 17.23 7.70 8.57
CA ILE A 151 18.40 8.50 8.26
C ILE A 151 18.10 9.37 7.05
N GLU A 152 18.39 10.67 7.16
CA GLU A 152 18.33 11.60 6.04
C GLU A 152 19.48 11.30 5.05
N HIS A 153 19.14 11.00 3.80
CA HIS A 153 20.09 10.80 2.72
C HIS A 153 19.65 11.58 1.48
N GLY A 154 20.35 12.69 1.21
CA GLY A 154 19.90 13.65 0.21
C GLY A 154 18.61 14.33 0.68
N ASP A 155 17.56 14.25 -0.15
CA ASP A 155 16.23 14.81 0.13
C ASP A 155 15.21 13.73 0.57
N GLU A 156 15.69 12.54 0.94
CA GLU A 156 14.84 11.39 1.29
C GLU A 156 15.20 10.83 2.67
N LEU A 157 14.20 10.24 3.32
CA LEU A 157 14.36 9.49 4.56
C LEU A 157 14.47 8.01 4.24
N VAL A 158 15.58 7.40 4.66
CA VAL A 158 15.93 6.02 4.34
C VAL A 158 16.07 5.21 5.63
N HIS A 159 15.47 4.01 5.64
CA HIS A 159 15.59 3.09 6.76
C HIS A 159 17.06 2.67 6.99
N PRO A 160 17.58 2.67 8.24
CA PRO A 160 18.99 2.37 8.52
C PRO A 160 19.50 1.02 7.98
N ALA A 161 18.63 0.02 7.87
CA ALA A 161 18.97 -1.31 7.37
C ALA A 161 19.56 -1.28 5.94
N HIS A 162 19.17 -0.32 5.11
CA HIS A 162 19.67 -0.21 3.74
C HIS A 162 21.16 0.18 3.70
N PHE A 163 21.64 0.99 4.66
CA PHE A 163 23.06 1.38 4.75
C PHE A 163 23.96 0.30 5.35
N ALA A 164 23.43 -0.52 6.26
CA ALA A 164 24.18 -1.59 6.89
C ALA A 164 24.62 -2.66 5.88
N SER A 165 23.85 -2.83 4.80
CA SER A 165 24.17 -3.78 3.73
C SER A 165 25.35 -3.34 2.86
N GLU A 166 25.56 -2.04 2.65
CA GLU A 166 26.61 -1.53 1.76
C GLU A 166 28.01 -1.61 2.37
N THR A 167 28.12 -1.44 3.70
CA THR A 167 29.42 -1.36 4.39
C THR A 167 30.05 -2.72 4.74
N LEU A 168 29.34 -3.83 4.55
CA LEU A 168 29.83 -5.17 4.88
C LEU A 168 30.52 -5.91 3.72
N PHE A 169 30.58 -5.32 2.52
CA PHE A 169 31.18 -5.95 1.33
C PHE A 169 32.58 -5.41 0.94
N ASP A 170 33.12 -4.44 1.68
CA ASP A 170 34.48 -3.92 1.44
C ASP A 170 35.59 -4.74 2.15
N ASP A 171 35.32 -5.98 2.55
CA ASP A 171 36.36 -6.93 2.96
C ASP A 171 36.63 -7.96 1.85
N PRO A 172 37.56 -7.68 0.91
CA PRO A 172 37.93 -8.62 -0.16
C PRO A 172 38.56 -9.93 0.38
N SER A 173 38.78 -10.05 1.69
CA SER A 173 39.37 -11.25 2.31
C SER A 173 38.38 -12.40 2.58
N LYS A 174 37.06 -12.19 2.41
CA LYS A 174 36.04 -13.23 2.69
C LYS A 174 35.39 -13.88 1.48
N MET A 175 35.82 -13.56 0.26
CA MET A 175 35.39 -14.28 -0.95
C MET A 175 36.30 -15.48 -1.26
N GLU A 176 36.57 -16.31 -0.25
CA GLU A 176 37.00 -17.71 -0.47
C GLU A 176 35.74 -18.58 -0.37
N CYS A 177 35.00 -18.69 -1.48
CA CYS A 177 34.09 -19.81 -1.63
C CYS A 177 34.88 -20.96 -2.26
N ASP A 178 35.12 -21.96 -1.42
CA ASP A 178 35.59 -23.28 -1.77
C ASP A 178 34.90 -23.77 -3.05
N ASN A 179 35.73 -24.12 -4.03
CA ASN A 179 35.37 -24.94 -5.17
C ASN A 179 34.93 -26.33 -4.68
N VAL A 180 33.75 -26.43 -4.07
CA VAL A 180 33.11 -27.72 -3.83
C VAL A 180 32.51 -28.15 -5.16
N SER A 181 33.32 -28.94 -5.87
CA SER A 181 32.91 -29.74 -7.02
C SER A 181 31.73 -30.63 -6.62
N CYS A 182 30.52 -30.14 -6.84
CA CYS A 182 29.32 -30.97 -6.85
C CYS A 182 29.35 -31.79 -8.14
N ASN A 183 30.07 -32.92 -8.09
CA ASN A 183 29.86 -34.03 -9.01
C ASN A 183 28.44 -34.58 -8.79
N ILE A 184 27.52 -34.19 -9.67
CA ILE A 184 26.23 -34.85 -9.81
C ILE A 184 26.46 -36.11 -10.64
N MET A 185 26.37 -37.27 -10.00
CA MET A 185 26.17 -38.59 -10.64
C MET A 185 24.68 -38.88 -10.78
#